data_AF-A0A928Q9R8-F1
#
_entry.id   AF-A0A928Q9R8-F1
#
_cell.length_a   1.000
_cell.length_b   1.000
_cell.length_c   1.000
_cell.angle_alpha   90.00
_cell.angle_beta   90.00
_cell.angle_gamma   90.00
#
_symmetry.space_group_name_H-M   'P 1'
#
loop_
_entity.id
_entity.type
_entity.pdbx_description
1 polymer ?
#
loop_
_entity_poly.entity_id
_entity_poly.type
_entity_poly.pdbx_seq_one_letter_code
_entity_poly.pdbx_strand_id
1 'polypeptide(L)'
;MKNVIKKIAAVAMAFTMLGTGTAITETIAPKTNNSIVASAASYAPTCKHSGSTYKTYSAWWYIGGVEQNIISFPVYERYVYTRCSKCGYVLYTTVEYKFK
;
A
#
# COMPACT_ATOMS: atom_id res chain seq x y z
N MET A 1 -23.00 30.47 -36.60
CA MET A 1 -23.49 29.76 -35.38
C MET A 1 -23.52 28.23 -35.49
N LYS A 2 -23.66 27.61 -36.67
CA LYS A 2 -23.68 26.14 -36.84
C LYS A 2 -22.41 25.40 -36.34
N ASN A 3 -21.26 26.08 -36.31
CA ASN A 3 -19.99 25.49 -35.87
C ASN A 3 -19.82 25.49 -34.34
N VAL A 4 -20.51 26.37 -33.61
CA VAL A 4 -20.40 26.46 -32.14
C VAL A 4 -21.15 25.30 -31.49
N ILE A 5 -22.33 24.97 -31.99
CA ILE A 5 -23.14 23.85 -31.51
C ILE A 5 -22.39 22.51 -31.68
N LYS A 6 -21.68 22.34 -32.81
CA LYS A 6 -20.84 21.14 -33.05
C LYS A 6 -19.70 21.01 -32.03
N LYS A 7 -19.09 22.12 -31.62
CA LYS A 7 -18.04 22.12 -30.59
C LYS A 7 -18.60 21.76 -29.21
N ILE A 8 -19.75 22.29 -28.85
CA ILE A 8 -20.41 21.98 -27.57
C ILE A 8 -20.84 20.51 -27.52
N ALA A 9 -21.39 19.98 -28.61
CA ALA A 9 -21.79 18.57 -28.70
C ALA A 9 -20.58 17.61 -28.59
N ALA A 10 -19.44 17.96 -29.20
CA ALA A 10 -18.22 17.17 -29.09
C ALA A 10 -17.66 17.15 -27.65
N VAL A 11 -17.69 18.29 -26.97
CA VAL A 11 -17.24 18.39 -25.57
C VAL A 11 -18.18 17.60 -24.65
N ALA A 12 -19.50 17.74 -24.80
CA ALA A 12 -20.47 16.99 -24.01
C ALA A 12 -20.31 15.47 -24.20
N MET A 13 -20.10 14.98 -25.43
CA MET A 13 -19.86 13.55 -25.67
C MET A 13 -18.56 13.05 -25.06
N ALA A 14 -17.50 13.86 -25.06
CA ALA A 14 -16.24 13.52 -24.39
C ALA A 14 -16.42 13.42 -22.87
N PHE A 15 -17.16 14.35 -22.24
CA PHE A 15 -17.49 14.27 -20.82
C PHE A 15 -18.38 13.08 -20.49
N THR A 16 -19.34 12.73 -21.35
CA THR A 16 -20.16 11.54 -21.17
C THR A 16 -19.32 10.27 -21.29
N MET A 17 -18.39 10.17 -22.25
CA MET A 17 -17.46 9.02 -22.37
C MET A 17 -16.49 8.91 -21.20
N LEU A 18 -15.98 10.04 -20.69
CA LEU A 18 -15.12 10.06 -19.49
C LEU A 18 -15.91 9.67 -18.24
N GLY A 19 -17.13 10.20 -18.08
CA GLY A 19 -18.01 9.90 -16.96
C GLY A 19 -18.51 8.44 -16.93
N THR A 20 -18.84 7.88 -18.10
CA THR A 20 -19.19 6.45 -18.21
C THR A 20 -17.97 5.56 -18.06
N GLY A 21 -16.79 5.99 -18.52
CA GLY A 21 -15.52 5.30 -18.28
C GLY A 21 -15.17 5.18 -16.79
N THR A 22 -15.40 6.23 -15.99
CA THR A 22 -15.22 6.18 -14.53
C THR A 22 -16.27 5.33 -13.81
N ALA A 23 -17.53 5.31 -14.29
CA ALA A 23 -18.58 4.49 -13.67
C ALA A 23 -18.41 2.98 -13.95
N ILE A 24 -17.99 2.61 -15.17
CA ILE A 24 -17.72 1.21 -15.53
C ILE A 24 -16.47 0.69 -14.80
N THR A 25 -15.44 1.53 -14.65
CA THR A 25 -14.24 1.13 -13.89
C THR A 25 -14.53 0.88 -12.42
N GLU A 26 -15.38 1.67 -11.75
CA GLU A 26 -15.82 1.35 -10.37
C GLU A 26 -16.68 0.08 -10.27
N THR A 27 -17.43 -0.26 -11.32
CA THR A 27 -18.34 -1.43 -11.32
C THR A 27 -17.61 -2.74 -11.64
N ILE A 28 -16.61 -2.70 -12.54
CA ILE A 28 -15.82 -3.88 -12.95
C ILE A 28 -14.57 -4.06 -12.09
N ALA A 29 -13.93 -2.96 -11.67
CA ALA A 29 -12.89 -2.96 -10.66
C ALA A 29 -13.50 -2.38 -9.38
N PRO A 30 -14.19 -3.20 -8.55
CA PRO A 30 -14.59 -2.74 -7.23
C PRO A 30 -13.36 -2.22 -6.52
N LYS A 31 -13.57 -1.29 -5.57
CA LYS A 31 -12.61 -0.67 -4.65
C LYS A 31 -11.73 -1.71 -3.92
N THR A 32 -10.92 -2.44 -4.67
CA THR A 32 -9.74 -3.10 -4.17
C THR A 32 -8.89 -1.93 -3.74
N ASN A 33 -8.75 -1.80 -2.43
CA ASN A 33 -7.80 -0.90 -1.81
C ASN A 33 -6.39 -1.41 -2.14
N ASN A 34 -6.06 -1.47 -3.43
CA ASN A 34 -4.75 -1.73 -3.95
C ASN A 34 -4.02 -0.40 -3.86
N SER A 35 -3.79 0.05 -2.64
CA SER A 35 -2.64 0.90 -2.37
C SER A 35 -1.45 0.10 -2.89
N ILE A 36 -1.03 0.40 -4.12
CA ILE A 36 0.31 0.07 -4.56
C ILE A 36 1.17 0.94 -3.66
N VAL A 37 1.49 0.42 -2.48
CA VAL A 37 2.49 0.98 -1.59
C VAL A 37 3.79 0.81 -2.36
N ALA A 38 4.13 1.80 -3.18
CA ALA A 38 5.46 1.92 -3.73
C ALA A 38 6.37 2.14 -2.53
N SER A 39 7.04 1.07 -2.06
CA SER A 39 8.12 1.23 -1.10
C SER A 39 9.18 2.06 -1.81
N ALA A 40 9.26 3.36 -1.49
CA ALA A 40 10.44 4.14 -1.83
C ALA A 40 11.64 3.34 -1.34
N ALA A 41 12.64 3.15 -2.19
CA ALA A 41 13.92 2.57 -1.81
C ALA A 41 14.47 3.46 -0.68
N SER A 42 14.13 3.08 0.55
CA SER A 42 14.64 3.71 1.74
C SER A 42 16.13 3.56 1.62
N TYR A 43 16.86 4.66 1.73
CA TYR A 43 18.31 4.64 1.84
C TYR A 43 18.63 3.79 3.07
N ALA A 44 18.74 2.47 2.85
CA ALA A 44 19.05 1.54 3.91
C ALA A 44 20.45 1.94 4.34
N PRO A 45 20.72 2.23 5.63
CA PRO A 45 22.07 2.44 6.10
C PRO A 45 22.88 1.22 5.70
N THR A 46 23.68 1.39 4.65
CA THR A 46 24.44 0.31 4.06
C THR A 46 25.57 0.02 5.02
N CYS A 47 25.54 -1.14 5.67
CA CYS A 47 26.75 -1.65 6.26
C CYS A 47 27.78 -1.79 5.12
N LYS A 48 29.04 -1.39 5.35
CA LYS A 48 30.13 -1.53 4.36
C LYS A 48 30.47 -2.98 4.02
N HIS A 49 29.79 -3.92 4.66
CA HIS A 49 29.92 -5.34 4.42
C HIS A 49 29.00 -5.78 3.28
N SER A 50 29.60 -6.21 2.17
CA SER A 50 28.86 -6.91 1.13
C SER A 50 28.53 -8.34 1.59
N GLY A 51 27.29 -8.76 1.28
CA GLY A 51 26.83 -10.14 1.45
C GLY A 51 26.43 -10.51 2.88
N SER A 52 25.23 -11.09 2.96
CA SER A 52 24.57 -11.71 4.11
C SER A 52 23.90 -10.74 5.10
N THR A 53 22.58 -10.64 4.97
CA THR A 53 21.68 -10.03 5.96
C THR A 53 20.93 -11.15 6.69
N TYR A 54 20.63 -10.96 7.98
CA TYR A 54 19.77 -11.88 8.73
C TYR A 54 18.65 -11.11 9.42
N LYS A 55 17.49 -11.75 9.54
CA LYS A 55 16.32 -11.20 10.22
C LYS A 55 16.28 -11.68 11.65
N THR A 56 16.02 -10.77 12.57
CA THR A 56 15.75 -11.06 13.98
C THR A 56 14.35 -10.60 14.33
N TYR A 57 13.58 -11.47 14.97
CA TYR A 57 12.18 -11.22 15.31
C TYR A 57 12.05 -10.95 16.81
N SER A 58 11.24 -9.96 17.18
CA SER A 58 10.76 -9.82 18.56
C SER A 58 9.52 -10.68 18.83
N ALA A 59 9.06 -10.67 20.08
CA ALA A 59 7.76 -11.23 20.45
C ALA A 59 6.61 -10.47 19.76
N TRP A 60 5.48 -11.15 19.58
CA TRP A 60 4.21 -10.52 19.22
C TRP A 60 3.54 -9.97 20.48
N TRP A 61 3.02 -8.76 20.44
CA TRP A 61 2.15 -8.23 21.50
C TRP A 61 0.83 -7.74 20.92
N TYR A 62 -0.21 -7.79 21.75
CA TYR A 62 -1.54 -7.32 21.41
C TYR A 62 -1.56 -5.80 21.38
N ILE A 63 -2.10 -5.22 20.31
CA ILE A 63 -2.22 -3.76 20.16
C ILE A 63 -3.67 -3.26 20.11
N GLY A 64 -4.65 -4.15 19.99
CA GLY A 64 -6.07 -3.80 19.93
C GLY A 64 -6.88 -4.73 19.05
N GLY A 65 -8.13 -4.35 18.76
CA GLY A 65 -8.99 -5.03 17.80
C GLY A 65 -9.35 -4.09 16.66
N VAL A 66 -9.46 -4.60 15.43
CA VAL A 66 -10.13 -3.88 14.34
C VAL A 66 -11.55 -4.39 14.24
N GLU A 67 -12.51 -3.48 14.23
CA GLU A 67 -13.90 -3.80 13.95
C GLU A 67 -14.11 -3.79 12.44
N GLN A 68 -14.47 -4.94 11.88
CA GLN A 68 -15.02 -5.02 10.53
C GLN A 68 -16.45 -5.54 10.63
N ASN A 69 -17.42 -4.65 10.41
CA ASN A 69 -18.84 -4.89 10.64
C ASN A 69 -19.16 -5.20 12.12
N ILE A 70 -19.48 -6.46 12.44
CA ILE A 70 -19.92 -6.95 13.76
C ILE A 70 -18.89 -7.88 14.40
N ILE A 71 -17.73 -8.06 13.75
CA ILE A 71 -16.68 -8.99 14.18
C ILE A 71 -15.44 -8.18 14.57
N SER A 72 -14.97 -8.41 15.79
CA SER A 72 -13.72 -7.85 16.29
C SER A 72 -12.58 -8.85 16.05
N PHE A 73 -11.55 -8.42 15.32
CA PHE A 73 -10.36 -9.23 15.07
C PHE A 73 -9.20 -8.72 15.93
N PRO A 74 -8.63 -9.52 16.85
CA PRO A 74 -7.45 -9.12 17.61
C PRO A 74 -6.26 -8.90 16.66
N VAL A 75 -5.61 -7.75 16.82
CA VAL A 75 -4.41 -7.35 16.10
C VAL A 75 -3.20 -7.49 17.00
N TYR A 76 -2.18 -8.13 16.45
CA TYR A 76 -0.88 -8.26 17.06
C TYR A 76 0.16 -7.52 16.22
N GLU A 77 1.11 -6.89 16.89
CA GLU A 77 2.27 -6.22 16.29
C GLU A 77 3.56 -6.93 16.71
N ARG A 78 4.56 -6.93 15.83
CA ARG A 78 5.95 -7.23 16.19
C ARG A 78 6.94 -6.34 15.45
N TYR A 79 8.11 -6.12 16.05
CA TYR A 79 9.27 -5.52 15.38
C TYR A 79 10.17 -6.60 14.78
N VAL A 80 10.58 -6.38 13.53
CA VAL A 80 11.55 -7.22 12.83
C VAL A 80 12.76 -6.39 12.51
N TYR A 81 13.89 -6.71 13.14
CA TYR A 81 15.16 -6.03 12.92
C TYR A 81 15.96 -6.82 11.90
N THR A 82 16.28 -6.20 10.77
CA THR A 82 17.23 -6.76 9.81
C THR A 82 18.62 -6.27 10.13
N ARG A 83 19.53 -7.22 10.40
CA ARG A 83 20.90 -6.94 10.84
C ARG A 83 21.91 -7.48 9.84
N CYS A 84 23.08 -6.85 9.79
CA CYS A 84 24.24 -7.37 9.05
C CYS A 84 24.80 -8.59 9.78
N SER A 85 24.89 -9.75 9.13
CA SER A 85 25.37 -10.99 9.77
C SER A 85 26.83 -10.93 10.22
N LYS A 86 27.61 -10.01 9.67
CA LYS A 86 29.04 -9.86 9.98
C LYS A 86 29.30 -8.97 11.19
N CYS A 87 28.56 -7.88 11.36
CA CYS A 87 28.82 -6.89 12.42
C CYS A 87 27.64 -6.63 13.36
N GLY A 88 26.48 -7.25 13.14
CA GLY A 88 25.29 -7.06 13.97
C GLY A 88 24.60 -5.70 13.82
N TYR A 89 25.11 -4.81 12.96
CA TYR A 89 24.54 -3.49 12.72
C TYR A 89 23.10 -3.60 12.18
N VAL A 90 22.17 -2.83 12.74
CA VAL A 90 20.76 -2.79 12.33
C VAL A 90 20.64 -1.99 11.04
N LEU A 91 20.31 -2.66 9.95
CA LEU A 91 20.14 -2.06 8.63
C LEU A 91 18.79 -1.37 8.51
N TYR A 92 17.73 -2.02 8.98
CA TYR A 92 16.40 -1.42 9.02
C TYR A 92 15.51 -2.23 9.97
N THR A 93 14.46 -1.56 10.43
CA THR A 93 13.43 -2.14 11.28
C THR A 93 12.12 -2.09 10.52
N THR A 94 11.43 -3.22 10.40
CA THR A 94 10.08 -3.29 9.85
C THR A 94 9.10 -3.67 10.95
N VAL A 95 7.88 -3.13 10.87
CA VAL A 95 6.77 -3.52 11.73
C VAL A 95 5.90 -4.49 10.95
N GLU A 96 5.58 -5.64 11.56
CA GLU A 96 4.65 -6.62 10.98
C GLU A 96 3.39 -6.72 11.83
N TYR A 97 2.24 -6.90 11.18
CA TYR A 97 0.94 -7.05 11.82
C TYR A 97 0.37 -8.44 11.55
N LYS A 98 -0.35 -8.98 12.53
CA LYS A 98 -1.06 -10.27 12.42
C LYS A 98 -2.48 -10.15 12.97
N PHE A 99 -3.44 -10.60 12.17
CA PHE A 99 -4.83 -10.78 12.55
C PHE A 99 -5.03 -12.25 12.96
N LYS A 100 -5.77 -12.51 14.04
CA LYS A 100 -6.13 -13.86 14.48
C LYS A 100 -7.63 -13.98 14.64
#